data_AF-A0AAU5N813-F1
#
_entry.id   AF-A0AAU5N813-F1
#
_cell.length_a   1.000
_cell.length_b   1.000
_cell.length_c   1.000
_cell.angle_alpha   90.00
_cell.angle_beta   90.00
_cell.angle_gamma   90.00
#
_symmetry.space_group_name_H-M   'P 1'
#
loop_
_entity.id
_entity.type
_entity.pdbx_description
1 polymer ?
#
loop_
_entity_poly.entity_id
_entity_poly.type
_entity_poly.pdbx_seq_one_letter_code
_entity_poly.pdbx_strand_id
1 'polypeptide(L)' 'MTTLEHEPSLGRATAEEYARWFQALADPTRILIVRFVSREERPVPAGVIVDHLKLSRPTVSHHLKILRQARFHR' A
#
# COMPACT_ATOMS: atom_id res chain seq x y z
N MET A 1 -32.28 8.96 -27.47
CA MET A 1 -31.30 7.98 -27.98
C MET A 1 -29.92 8.42 -27.48
N THR A 2 -29.55 7.96 -26.28
CA THR A 2 -28.21 8.14 -25.71
C THR A 2 -27.76 6.75 -25.30
N THR A 3 -26.86 6.18 -26.09
CA THR A 3 -26.15 4.95 -25.74
C THR A 3 -25.43 5.21 -24.42
N LEU A 4 -25.88 4.57 -23.34
CA LEU A 4 -25.11 4.50 -22.11
C LEU A 4 -23.91 3.63 -22.43
N GLU A 5 -22.79 4.27 -22.80
CA GLU A 5 -21.47 3.64 -22.83
C GLU A 5 -21.30 2.93 -21.47
N HIS A 6 -21.36 1.60 -21.49
CA HIS A 6 -21.22 0.80 -20.28
C HIS A 6 -19.76 0.95 -19.85
N GLU A 7 -19.50 1.65 -18.74
CA GLU A 7 -18.17 1.67 -18.16
C GLU A 7 -17.65 0.23 -18.07
N PRO A 8 -16.41 -0.05 -18.49
CA PRO A 8 -15.90 -1.40 -18.46
C PRO A 8 -15.98 -1.92 -17.02
N SER A 9 -16.82 -2.92 -16.80
CA SER A 9 -17.02 -3.51 -15.47
C SER A 9 -15.69 -4.05 -14.95
N LEU A 10 -15.32 -3.71 -13.71
CA LEU A 10 -14.11 -4.20 -13.07
C LEU A 10 -14.13 -5.74 -13.03
N GLY A 11 -13.20 -6.38 -13.74
CA GLY A 11 -13.10 -7.84 -13.74
C GLY A 11 -12.80 -8.40 -12.35
N ARG A 12 -13.26 -9.63 -12.08
CA ARG A 12 -13.09 -10.29 -10.78
C ARG A 12 -11.63 -10.35 -10.31
N ALA A 13 -10.70 -10.66 -11.21
CA ALA A 13 -9.28 -10.74 -10.89
C ALA A 13 -8.71 -9.38 -10.41
N THR A 14 -9.11 -8.29 -11.05
CA THR A 14 -8.71 -6.92 -10.65
C THR A 14 -9.35 -6.53 -9.32
N ALA A 15 -10.63 -6.86 -9.11
CA ALA A 15 -11.29 -6.64 -7.83
C ALA A 15 -10.60 -7.39 -6.67
N GLU A 16 -10.18 -8.64 -6.90
CA GLU A 16 -9.44 -9.44 -5.92
C GLU A 16 -8.03 -8.86 -5.64
N GLU A 17 -7.38 -8.28 -6.64
CA GLU A 17 -6.12 -7.55 -6.46
C GLU A 17 -6.29 -6.31 -5.60
N TYR A 18 -7.29 -5.48 -5.90
CA TYR A 18 -7.60 -4.29 -5.11
C TYR A 18 -7.99 -4.66 -3.68
N ALA A 19 -8.78 -5.72 -3.48
CA ALA A 19 -9.11 -6.21 -2.15
C ALA A 19 -7.86 -6.57 -1.33
N ARG A 20 -6.87 -7.25 -1.96
CA ARG A 20 -5.58 -7.56 -1.30
C ARG A 20 -4.81 -6.29 -0.93
N TRP A 21 -4.78 -5.29 -1.81
CA TRP A 21 -4.14 -4.01 -1.51
C TRP A 21 -4.84 -3.28 -0.37
N PHE A 22 -6.17 -3.17 -0.40
CA PHE A 22 -6.93 -2.50 0.65
C PHE A 22 -6.80 -3.21 1.99
N GLN A 23 -6.80 -4.54 2.02
CA GLN A 23 -6.52 -5.30 3.25
C GLN A 23 -5.11 -4.97 3.80
N ALA A 24 -4.11 -4.88 2.92
CA ALA A 24 -2.76 -4.48 3.29
C ALA A 24 -2.65 -3.00 3.66
N LEU A 25 -3.59 -2.14 3.28
CA LEU A 25 -3.61 -0.73 3.68
C LEU A 25 -4.51 -0.45 4.88
N ALA A 26 -5.37 -1.40 5.29
CA ALA A 26 -6.31 -1.25 6.40
C ALA A 26 -5.64 -1.29 7.79
N ASP A 27 -4.58 -0.50 7.97
CA ASP A 27 -3.85 -0.30 9.21
C ASP A 27 -3.19 1.09 9.17
N PRO A 28 -3.37 1.90 10.23
CA PRO A 28 -2.89 3.28 10.24
C PRO A 28 -1.37 3.40 10.08
N THR A 29 -0.60 2.47 10.66
CA THR A 29 0.87 2.47 10.55
C THR A 29 1.29 2.20 9.11
N ARG A 30 0.63 1.27 8.41
CA ARG A 30 0.92 0.98 6.99
C ARG A 30 0.60 2.16 6.09
N ILE A 31 -0.49 2.89 6.36
CA ILE A 31 -0.82 4.13 5.64
C ILE A 31 0.27 5.18 5.85
N LEU A 32 0.74 5.37 7.08
CA LEU A 32 1.80 6.34 7.37
C LEU A 32 3.13 5.97 6.70
N ILE A 33 3.51 4.69 6.69
CA ILE A 33 4.68 4.19 5.99
C ILE A 33 4.56 4.47 4.49
N VAL A 34 3.44 4.11 3.85
CA VAL A 34 3.23 4.33 2.42
C VAL A 34 3.25 5.82 2.09
N ARG A 35 2.57 6.66 2.89
CA ARG A 35 2.57 8.12 2.71
C ARG A 35 3.98 8.69 2.77
N PHE A 36 4.80 8.26 3.74
CA PHE A 36 6.17 8.70 3.87
C PHE A 36 7.00 8.29 2.65
N VAL A 37 7.05 6.99 2.34
CA VAL A 37 7.85 6.46 1.22
C VAL A 37 7.40 7.01 -0.14
N SER A 38 6.10 7.27 -0.32
CA SER A 38 5.55 7.79 -1.59
C SER A 38 6.05 9.19 -1.96
N ARG A 39 6.58 9.95 -0.98
CA ARG A 39 7.11 11.31 -1.16
C ARG A 39 8.61 11.33 -1.47
N GLU A 40 9.28 10.19 -1.32
CA GLU A 40 10.72 10.09 -1.49
C GLU A 40 11.04 9.69 -2.93
N GLU A 41 12.00 10.37 -3.56
CA GLU A 41 12.43 10.09 -4.93
C GLU A 41 13.31 8.83 -5.04
N ARG A 42 13.81 8.34 -3.90
CA ARG A 42 14.74 7.21 -3.81
C ARG A 42 14.24 6.17 -2.82
N PRO A 43 14.67 4.90 -2.96
CA PRO A 43 14.37 3.87 -1.97
C PRO A 43 14.75 4.29 -0.55
N VAL A 44 13.81 4.17 0.37
CA VAL A 44 13.97 4.58 1.77
C VAL A 44 14.48 3.41 2.61
N PRO A 45 15.64 3.53 3.28
CA PRO A 45 16.09 2.49 4.22
C PRO A 45 15.12 2.35 5.40
N ALA A 46 14.90 1.12 5.87
CA ALA A 46 13.97 0.86 6.98
C ALA A 46 14.34 1.60 8.28
N GLY A 47 15.62 1.90 8.51
CA GLY A 47 16.07 2.71 9.65
C GLY A 47 15.52 4.14 9.61
N VAL A 48 15.46 4.75 8.42
CA VAL A 48 14.88 6.09 8.24
C VAL A 48 13.38 6.08 8.59
N ILE A 49 12.67 5.00 8.26
CA ILE A 49 11.24 4.85 8.62
C ILE A 49 11.07 4.72 10.14
N VAL A 50 11.94 3.93 10.79
CA VAL A 50 12.00 3.80 12.27
C VAL A 50 12.16 5.17 12.92
N ASP A 51 13.12 5.97 12.45
CA ASP A 51 13.43 7.27 13.01
C ASP A 51 12.34 8.32 12.74
N HIS A 52 11.73 8.29 11.55
CA HIS A 52 10.70 9.24 11.13
C HIS A 52 9.37 8.99 11.87
N LEU A 53 8.93 7.74 11.96
CA LEU A 53 7.63 7.39 12.58
C LEU A 53 7.72 7.09 14.08
N LYS A 54 8.93 7.12 14.66
CA LYS A 54 9.18 6.79 16.08
C LYS A 54 8.67 5.39 16.44
N LEU A 55 8.89 4.43 15.55
CA LEU A 55 8.47 3.04 15.70
C LEU A 55 9.67 2.12 15.92
N SER A 56 9.46 0.97 16.56
CA SER A 56 10.51 -0.02 16.69
C SER A 56 10.86 -0.66 15.33
N ARG A 57 12.11 -1.11 15.17
CA ARG A 57 12.56 -1.85 13.98
C ARG A 57 11.76 -3.14 13.73
N PRO A 58 11.42 -3.95 14.76
CA PRO A 58 10.52 -5.09 14.58
C PRO A 58 9.13 -4.69 14.05
N THR A 59 8.56 -3.61 14.57
CA THR A 59 7.26 -3.08 14.12
C THR A 59 7.31 -2.69 12.64
N VAL A 60 8.30 -1.86 12.24
CA VAL A 60 8.47 -1.44 10.84
C VAL A 60 8.67 -2.66 9.94
N SER A 61 9.51 -3.61 10.34
CA SER A 61 9.79 -4.82 9.55
C SER A 61 8.54 -5.68 9.35
N HIS A 62 7.70 -5.82 10.37
CA HIS A 62 6.43 -6.54 10.29
C HIS A 62 5.49 -5.88 9.27
N HIS A 63 5.30 -4.55 9.34
CA HIS A 63 4.43 -3.82 8.42
C HIS A 63 4.94 -3.85 6.97
N LEU A 64 6.26 -3.69 6.76
CA LEU A 64 6.86 -3.79 5.42
C LEU A 64 6.70 -5.20 4.82
N LYS A 65 6.78 -6.25 5.64
CA LYS A 65 6.53 -7.63 5.19
C LYS A 65 5.11 -7.79 4.66
N ILE A 66 4.10 -7.27 5.37
CA ILE A 66 2.69 -7.33 4.95
C ILE A 66 2.48 -6.58 3.63
N LEU A 67 2.97 -5.35 3.53
CA LEU A 67 2.85 -4.54 2.30
C LEU A 67 3.49 -5.26 1.10
N ARG A 68 4.67 -5.85 1.27
CA ARG A 68 5.35 -6.62 0.22
C ARG A 68 4.58 -7.89 -0.15
N GLN A 69 4.03 -8.63 0.82
CA GLN A 69 3.26 -9.85 0.56
C GLN A 69 1.98 -9.58 -0.22
N ALA A 70 1.35 -8.43 0.00
CA ALA A 70 0.21 -7.98 -0.77
C ALA A 70 0.56 -7.58 -2.21
N ARG A 71 1.85 -7.62 -2.57
CA ARG A 71 2.40 -7.00 -3.78
C ARG A 71 1.88 -5.57 -3.90
N PHE A 72 1.86 -4.84 -2.79
CA PHE A 72 1.60 -3.42 -2.83
C PHE A 72 2.88 -2.75 -3.35
N HIS A 73 2.91 -2.52 -4.65
CA HIS A 73 3.96 -1.77 -5.35
C HIS A 73 3.26 -0.67 -6.14
N ARG A 74 3.83 0.52 -6.08
CA ARG A 74 3.46 1.60 -7.00
C ARG A 74 4.02 1.28 -8.39
#